data_AF-A0A6B3GZZ7-F1
#
_entry.id   AF-A0A6B3GZZ7-F1
#
_cell.length_a   1.000
_cell.length_b   1.000
_cell.length_c   1.000
_cell.angle_alpha   90.00
_cell.angle_beta   90.00
_cell.angle_gamma   90.00
#
_symmetry.space_group_name_H-M   'P 1'
#
loop_
_entity.id
_entity.type
_entity.pdbx_description
1 polymer ?
#
loop_
_entity_poly.entity_id
_entity_poly.type
_entity_poly.pdbx_seq_one_letter_code
_entity_poly.pdbx_strand_id
1 'polypeptide(L)'
;VDADRIALWFFSGGGPLTADWLAAPPAWLRCLAADYPIMAPLPNWGMTGARFHPVKAVARAGGLPIVLVRAGREMAEIAATVEEFLTEAERCGANVEVVDVPDGRHG
;
A
#
# COMPACT_ATOMS: atom_id res chain seq x y z
N VAL A 1 -15.27 -16.15 12.00
CA VAL A 1 -14.53 -15.58 10.85
C VAL A 1 -14.14 -16.74 9.96
N ASP A 2 -14.43 -16.67 8.65
CA ASP A 2 -13.94 -17.64 7.68
C ASP A 2 -12.47 -17.34 7.39
N ALA A 3 -11.58 -18.27 7.76
CA ALA A 3 -10.13 -18.06 7.65
C ALA A 3 -9.66 -17.92 6.20
N ASP A 4 -10.44 -18.41 5.23
CA ASP A 4 -10.11 -18.38 3.81
C ASP A 4 -10.70 -17.17 3.09
N ARG A 5 -11.33 -16.24 3.81
CA ARG A 5 -11.99 -15.03 3.25
C ARG A 5 -11.63 -13.76 3.99
N ILE A 6 -10.39 -13.65 4.45
CA ILE A 6 -9.89 -12.48 5.18
C ILE A 6 -9.11 -11.56 4.23
N ALA A 7 -9.51 -10.29 4.21
CA ALA A 7 -8.75 -9.20 3.63
C ALA A 7 -8.40 -8.18 4.71
N LEU A 8 -7.28 -7.48 4.55
CA LEU A 8 -6.92 -6.33 5.36
C LEU A 8 -7.11 -5.07 4.54
N TRP A 9 -7.67 -4.03 5.16
CA TRP A 9 -7.90 -2.74 4.53
C TRP A 9 -7.21 -1.65 5.34
N PHE A 10 -6.46 -0.80 4.63
CA PHE A 10 -5.71 0.31 5.18
C PHE A 10 -6.15 1.60 4.51
N PHE A 11 -6.07 2.69 5.26
CA PHE A 11 -6.64 3.97 4.87
C PHE A 11 -5.67 5.09 5.19
N SER A 12 -5.41 6.00 4.24
CA SER A 12 -4.59 7.20 4.47
C SER A 12 -3.26 6.85 5.16
N GLY A 13 -3.00 7.39 6.36
CA GLY A 13 -1.81 7.12 7.15
C GLY A 13 -1.67 5.70 7.72
N GLY A 14 -2.63 4.81 7.46
CA GLY A 14 -2.48 3.37 7.66
C GLY A 14 -1.58 2.70 6.63
N GLY A 15 -1.30 3.35 5.50
CA GLY A 15 -0.44 2.83 4.42
C GLY A 15 0.91 2.26 4.88
N PRO A 16 1.67 2.92 5.77
CA PRO A 16 2.96 2.40 6.24
C PRO A 16 2.86 1.08 6.99
N LEU A 17 1.71 0.77 7.60
CA LEU A 17 1.48 -0.48 8.34
C LEU A 17 1.35 -1.69 7.40
N THR A 18 1.18 -1.48 6.09
CA THR A 18 1.12 -2.57 5.10
C THR A 18 2.46 -3.29 4.94
N ALA A 19 3.59 -2.66 5.28
CA ALA A 19 4.92 -3.17 4.99
C ALA A 19 5.18 -4.57 5.59
N ASP A 20 4.79 -4.83 6.84
CA ASP A 20 4.99 -6.14 7.47
C ASP A 20 4.12 -7.23 6.80
N TRP A 21 2.91 -6.88 6.37
CA TRP A 21 2.00 -7.79 5.66
C TRP A 21 2.49 -8.10 4.23
N LEU A 22 3.13 -7.15 3.57
CA LEU A 22 3.76 -7.34 2.26
C LEU A 22 5.08 -8.12 2.37
N ALA A 23 5.84 -7.91 3.45
CA ALA A 23 7.13 -8.55 3.66
C ALA A 23 6.99 -10.06 3.96
N ALA A 24 5.91 -10.45 4.63
CA ALA A 24 5.59 -11.84 4.95
C ALA A 24 4.06 -12.05 4.95
N PRO A 25 3.41 -12.13 3.77
CA PRO A 25 1.97 -12.36 3.68
C PRO A 25 1.60 -13.68 4.36
N PRO A 26 0.71 -13.67 5.37
CA PRO A 26 0.30 -14.90 6.01
C PRO A 26 -0.59 -15.71 5.07
N ALA A 27 -0.55 -17.03 5.20
CA ALA A 27 -1.25 -17.97 4.32
C ALA A 27 -2.78 -17.87 4.35
N TRP A 28 -3.37 -17.10 5.28
CA TRP A 28 -4.80 -16.81 5.36
C TRP A 28 -5.20 -15.48 4.69
N LEU A 29 -4.25 -14.58 4.41
CA LEU A 29 -4.56 -13.27 3.84
C LEU A 29 -4.87 -13.43 2.35
N ARG A 30 -6.05 -12.99 1.92
CA ARG A 30 -6.53 -13.13 0.53
C ARG A 30 -6.38 -11.86 -0.28
N CYS A 31 -6.38 -10.71 0.37
CA CYS A 31 -6.24 -9.42 -0.28
C CYS A 31 -5.76 -8.37 0.72
N LEU A 32 -4.94 -7.44 0.24
CA LEU A 32 -4.64 -6.19 0.93
C LEU A 32 -5.23 -5.04 0.11
N ALA A 33 -6.15 -4.27 0.69
CA ALA A 33 -6.70 -3.07 0.09
C ALA A 33 -6.14 -1.83 0.78
N ALA A 34 -5.88 -0.78 0.00
CA ALA A 34 -5.34 0.48 0.50
C ALA A 34 -5.99 1.66 -0.22
N ASP A 35 -6.71 2.50 0.53
CA ASP A 35 -7.41 3.65 -0.03
C ASP A 35 -6.64 4.94 0.25
N TYR A 36 -6.29 5.65 -0.84
CA TYR A 36 -5.46 6.87 -0.86
C TYR A 36 -4.32 6.80 0.18
N PRO A 37 -3.51 5.73 0.10
CA PRO A 37 -2.57 5.44 1.17
C PRO A 37 -1.37 6.40 1.11
N ILE A 38 -0.83 6.68 2.30
CA ILE A 38 0.51 7.25 2.43
C ILE A 38 1.49 6.07 2.45
N MET A 39 2.23 5.86 1.37
CA MET A 39 3.07 4.66 1.17
C MET A 39 4.51 4.80 1.67
N ALA A 40 4.83 5.94 2.27
CA ALA A 40 6.02 6.14 3.07
C ALA A 40 5.73 7.19 4.16
N PRO A 41 6.30 7.08 5.37
CA PRO A 41 6.04 8.05 6.42
C PRO A 41 6.50 9.45 6.00
N LEU A 42 5.66 10.46 6.21
CA LEU A 42 6.02 11.84 5.91
C LEU A 42 7.14 12.31 6.88
N PRO A 43 8.01 13.24 6.47
CA PRO A 43 9.19 13.63 7.24
C PRO A 43 8.92 14.02 8.70
N ASN A 44 7.75 14.60 8.99
CA ASN A 44 7.34 15.06 10.31
C ASN A 44 6.75 13.97 11.23
N TRP A 45 6.61 12.72 10.76
CA TRP A 45 5.99 11.65 11.57
C TRP A 45 6.96 10.97 12.55
N GLY A 46 8.28 11.18 12.40
CA GLY A 46 9.28 10.56 13.26
C GLY A 46 9.38 9.03 13.11
N MET A 47 8.80 8.47 12.05
CA MET A 47 8.81 7.03 11.77
C MET A 47 9.95 6.71 10.80
N THR A 48 11.07 6.19 11.31
CA THR A 48 12.31 5.97 10.54
C THR A 48 12.61 4.49 10.26
N GLY A 49 11.84 3.57 10.84
CA GLY A 49 12.06 2.14 10.70
C GLY A 49 11.65 1.61 9.33
N ALA A 50 12.47 0.71 8.75
CA ALA A 50 12.18 0.06 7.47
C ALA A 50 10.82 -0.67 7.43
N ARG A 51 10.31 -1.10 8.59
CA ARG A 51 8.98 -1.70 8.78
C ARG A 51 7.79 -0.78 8.47
N PHE A 52 8.06 0.47 8.10
CA PHE A 52 7.05 1.46 7.70
C PHE A 52 7.22 1.89 6.24
N HIS A 53 8.06 1.19 5.46
CA HIS A 53 8.28 1.50 4.04
C HIS A 53 7.80 0.33 3.16
N PRO A 54 6.50 0.30 2.80
CA PRO A 54 5.90 -0.68 1.90
C PRO A 54 6.68 -0.92 0.60
N VAL A 55 7.29 0.13 0.02
CA VAL A 55 8.15 0.02 -1.18
C VAL A 55 9.28 -0.99 -0.99
N LYS A 56 9.85 -1.12 0.22
CA LYS A 56 10.92 -2.09 0.50
C LYS A 56 10.43 -3.52 0.66
N ALA A 57 9.11 -3.71 0.81
CA ALA A 57 8.48 -4.98 1.13
C ALA A 57 7.72 -5.60 -0.06
N VAL A 58 7.27 -4.79 -1.02
CA VAL A 58 6.36 -5.24 -2.10
C VAL A 58 6.94 -6.37 -2.96
N ALA A 59 8.25 -6.41 -3.17
CA ALA A 59 8.93 -7.51 -3.87
C ALA A 59 8.79 -8.88 -3.16
N ARG A 60 8.40 -8.90 -1.87
CA ARG A 60 8.18 -10.11 -1.08
C ARG A 60 6.70 -10.49 -0.95
N ALA A 61 5.79 -9.71 -1.53
CA ALA A 61 4.35 -9.97 -1.45
C ALA A 61 3.92 -11.22 -2.22
N GLY A 62 4.80 -11.78 -3.07
CA GLY A 62 4.51 -12.97 -3.86
C GLY A 62 3.28 -12.74 -4.73
N GLY A 63 2.31 -13.66 -4.66
CA GLY A 63 1.06 -13.57 -5.41
C GLY A 63 -0.08 -12.85 -4.69
N LEU A 64 0.15 -12.25 -3.51
CA LEU A 64 -0.90 -11.57 -2.74
C LEU A 64 -1.56 -10.47 -3.60
N PRO A 65 -2.89 -10.52 -3.84
CA PRO A 65 -3.62 -9.44 -4.47
C PRO A 65 -3.58 -8.16 -3.63
N ILE A 66 -3.22 -7.05 -4.27
CA ILE A 66 -3.19 -5.72 -3.68
C ILE A 66 -4.13 -4.83 -4.50
N VAL A 67 -5.07 -4.17 -3.85
CA VAL A 67 -5.93 -3.15 -4.48
C VAL A 67 -5.56 -1.80 -3.90
N LEU A 68 -5.15 -0.86 -4.74
CA LEU A 68 -4.78 0.49 -4.35
C LEU A 68 -5.72 1.50 -5.00
N VAL A 69 -6.50 2.23 -4.18
CA VAL A 69 -7.34 3.33 -4.68
C VAL A 69 -6.53 4.62 -4.67
N ARG A 70 -6.30 5.21 -5.84
CA ARG A 70 -5.49 6.43 -6.00
C ARG A 70 -6.38 7.65 -6.21
N ALA A 71 -6.24 8.65 -5.34
CA ALA A 71 -6.87 9.96 -5.50
C ALA A 71 -6.14 10.79 -6.57
N GLY A 72 -6.87 11.29 -7.57
CA GLY A 72 -6.29 12.08 -8.67
C GLY A 72 -5.97 13.53 -8.31
N ARG A 73 -6.57 14.07 -7.24
CA ARG A 73 -6.29 15.40 -6.67
C ARG A 73 -5.62 15.28 -5.30
N GLU A 74 -4.58 14.46 -5.23
CA GLU A 74 -3.80 14.21 -4.02
C GLU A 74 -2.77 15.32 -3.74
N MET A 75 -2.36 15.44 -2.48
CA MET A 75 -1.21 16.25 -2.08
C MET A 75 0.06 15.69 -2.73
N ALA A 76 0.90 16.55 -3.31
CA ALA A 76 2.09 16.14 -4.05
C ALA A 76 3.03 15.22 -3.25
N GLU A 77 3.18 15.50 -1.95
CA GLU A 77 4.01 14.71 -1.04
C GLU A 77 3.48 13.28 -0.88
N ILE A 78 2.15 13.10 -0.79
CA ILE A 78 1.52 11.78 -0.66
C ILE A 78 1.58 11.04 -2.00
N ALA A 79 1.24 11.74 -3.09
CA ALA A 79 1.28 11.19 -4.45
C ALA A 79 2.66 10.61 -4.80
N ALA A 80 3.74 11.30 -4.41
CA ALA A 80 5.11 10.82 -4.61
C ALA A 80 5.36 9.48 -3.92
N THR A 81 4.85 9.27 -2.70
CA THR A 81 4.99 7.97 -2.01
C THR A 81 4.27 6.84 -2.73
N VAL A 82 3.09 7.12 -3.28
CA VAL A 82 2.29 6.15 -4.05
C VAL A 82 2.99 5.81 -5.37
N GLU A 83 3.53 6.81 -6.06
CA GLU A 83 4.28 6.64 -7.31
C GLU A 83 5.52 5.77 -7.10
N GLU A 84 6.30 6.02 -6.04
CA GLU A 84 7.48 5.22 -5.70
C GLU A 84 7.10 3.75 -5.45
N PHE A 85 6.03 3.52 -4.69
CA PHE A 85 5.52 2.17 -4.43
C PHE A 85 5.06 1.47 -5.72
N LEU A 86 4.26 2.14 -6.55
CA LEU A 86 3.74 1.54 -7.79
C LEU A 86 4.85 1.25 -8.79
N THR A 87 5.86 2.12 -8.88
CA THR A 87 7.05 1.91 -9.71
C THR A 87 7.79 0.65 -9.28
N GLU A 88 8.01 0.46 -7.98
CA GLU A 88 8.67 -0.75 -7.47
C GLU A 88 7.80 -2.00 -7.64
N ALA A 89 6.49 -1.88 -7.43
CA ALA A 89 5.53 -2.95 -7.63
C ALA A 89 5.54 -3.45 -9.09
N GLU A 90 5.54 -2.53 -10.06
CA GLU A 90 5.68 -2.84 -11.48
C GLU A 90 7.05 -3.51 -11.75
N ARG A 91 8.13 -2.93 -11.23
CA ARG A 91 9.50 -3.46 -11.42
C ARG A 91 9.66 -4.90 -10.91
N CYS A 92 9.00 -5.26 -9.80
CA CYS A 92 9.08 -6.60 -9.23
C CYS A 92 7.94 -7.54 -9.67
N GLY A 93 6.99 -7.06 -10.48
CA GLY A 93 5.85 -7.85 -10.96
C GLY A 93 4.84 -8.21 -9.86
N ALA A 94 4.66 -7.35 -8.85
CA ALA A 94 3.67 -7.56 -7.80
C ALA A 94 2.24 -7.46 -8.34
N ASN A 95 1.32 -8.22 -7.74
CA ASN A 95 -0.08 -8.29 -8.14
C ASN A 95 -0.87 -7.08 -7.60
N VAL A 96 -0.71 -5.92 -8.25
CA VAL A 96 -1.36 -4.67 -7.87
C VAL A 96 -2.43 -4.27 -8.89
N GLU A 97 -3.66 -4.09 -8.42
CA GLU A 97 -4.74 -3.43 -9.15
C GLU A 97 -4.87 -1.98 -8.65
N VAL A 98 -4.78 -1.02 -9.57
CA VAL A 98 -4.95 0.40 -9.24
C VAL A 98 -6.35 0.85 -9.67
N VAL A 99 -7.10 1.41 -8.72
CA VAL A 99 -8.40 2.03 -8.97
C VAL A 99 -8.21 3.55 -8.90
N ASP A 100 -8.24 4.20 -10.05
CA ASP A 100 -8.13 5.65 -10.13
C ASP A 100 -9.44 6.36 -9.81
N VAL A 101 -9.37 7.38 -8.96
CA VAL A 101 -10.48 8.30 -8.66
C VAL A 101 -10.03 9.71 -9.07
N PRO A 102 -10.22 10.11 -10.35
CA PRO A 102 -9.59 11.29 -10.94
C PRO A 102 -9.89 12.60 -10.19
N ASP A 103 -11.12 12.77 -9.72
CA ASP A 103 -11.55 13.95 -8.96
C ASP A 103 -11.42 13.78 -7.44
N GLY A 104 -10.99 12.60 -6.99
CA GLY A 104 -10.83 12.24 -5.59
C GLY A 104 -9.73 13.07 -4.94
N ARG A 105 -9.96 13.44 -3.68
CA ARG A 105 -8.97 14.08 -2.80
C ARG A 105 -8.59 13.12 -1.70
N HIS A 106 -7.54 13.46 -0.96
CA HIS A 106 -7.31 12.84 0.33
C HIS A 106 -8.57 12.91 1.20
N GLY A 107 -8.90 11.81 1.87
CA GLY A 107 -10.09 11.69 2.71
C GLY A 107 -10.23 12.81 3.75
#